data_AF-A0A4Y2MWG5-F1
#
_entry.id   AF-A0A4Y2MWG5-F1
#
_cell.length_a   1.000
_cell.length_b   1.000
_cell.length_c   1.000
_cell.angle_alpha   90.00
_cell.angle_beta   90.00
_cell.angle_gamma   90.00
#
_symmetry.space_group_name_H-M   'P 1'
#
loop_
_entity.id
_entity.type
_entity.pdbx_description
1 polymer ?
#
loop_
_entity_poly.entity_id
_entity_poly.type
_entity_poly.pdbx_seq_one_letter_code
_entity_poly.pdbx_strand_id
1 'polypeptide(L)'
;MIFQKHIQDLTDEEFQNHVQSLSLLRLEKPKKLAVQCAKYWLEISSRQYNFNRESIEVACLATISKDELYSFFKELISYDAPKRKKLSVHVLSSSCKVPTDNSDAQYPCIQEQSAANDGLIPPPPAFRVSNSIMKYISFLLVQL
;
A
#
# COMPACT_ATOMS: atom_id res chain seq x y z
N MET A 1 -6.78 -1.73 -20.04
CA MET A 1 -6.22 -2.11 -21.34
C MET A 1 -5.25 -1.07 -21.92
N ILE A 2 -5.48 0.23 -21.76
CA ILE A 2 -4.61 1.29 -22.33
C ILE A 2 -3.13 1.14 -21.89
N PHE A 3 -2.89 0.95 -20.59
CA PHE A 3 -1.53 0.79 -20.07
C PHE A 3 -0.82 -0.49 -20.55
N GLN A 4 -1.57 -1.58 -20.78
CA GLN A 4 -1.01 -2.82 -21.30
C GLN A 4 -0.46 -2.62 -22.72
N LYS A 5 -1.22 -1.93 -23.58
CA LYS A 5 -0.76 -1.57 -24.93
C LYS A 5 0.45 -0.65 -24.89
N HIS A 6 0.42 0.36 -24.02
CA HIS A 6 1.54 1.27 -23.83
C HIS A 6 2.85 0.54 -23.47
N ILE A 7 2.81 -0.50 -22.63
CA ILE A 7 4.03 -1.29 -22.33
C ILE A 7 4.52 -2.08 -23.57
N GLN A 8 3.61 -2.57 -24.40
CA GLN A 8 3.97 -3.31 -25.62
C GLN A 8 4.58 -2.40 -26.69
N ASP A 9 4.01 -1.21 -26.83
CA ASP A 9 4.40 -0.22 -27.83
C ASP A 9 5.65 0.58 -27.40
N LEU A 10 6.15 0.33 -26.18
CA LEU A 10 7.28 1.05 -25.60
C LEU A 10 8.57 0.72 -26.36
N THR A 11 9.24 1.76 -26.82
CA THR A 11 10.54 1.62 -27.49
C THR A 11 11.63 1.27 -26.48
N ASP A 12 12.70 0.62 -26.94
CA ASP A 12 13.79 0.26 -26.04
C ASP A 12 14.50 1.50 -25.47
N GLU A 13 14.53 2.60 -26.22
CA GLU A 13 15.06 3.89 -25.76
C GLU A 13 14.21 4.47 -24.62
N GLU A 14 12.88 4.51 -24.76
CA GLU A 14 11.98 4.97 -23.70
C GLU A 14 12.08 4.09 -22.46
N PHE A 15 12.19 2.78 -22.64
CA PHE A 15 12.37 1.84 -21.53
C PHE A 15 13.65 2.14 -20.76
N GLN A 16 14.77 2.30 -21.48
CA GLN A 16 16.05 2.65 -20.86
C GLN A 16 16.00 4.01 -20.17
N ASN A 17 15.33 5.01 -20.76
CA ASN A 17 15.13 6.31 -20.14
C ASN A 17 14.34 6.20 -18.82
N HIS A 18 13.32 5.33 -18.76
CA HIS A 18 12.60 5.06 -17.52
C HIS A 18 13.46 4.36 -16.46
N VAL A 19 14.25 3.36 -16.85
CA VAL A 19 15.18 2.65 -15.95
C VAL A 19 16.24 3.61 -15.40
N GLN A 20 16.81 4.47 -16.24
CA GLN A 20 17.78 5.48 -15.84
C GLN A 20 17.17 6.51 -14.90
N SER A 21 15.98 7.02 -15.22
CA SER A 21 15.27 7.99 -14.37
C SER A 21 14.99 7.42 -12.98
N LEU A 22 14.55 6.16 -12.91
CA LEU A 22 14.30 5.47 -11.63
C LEU A 22 15.60 5.22 -10.87
N SER A 23 16.68 4.87 -11.56
CA SER A 23 18.00 4.64 -10.95
C SER A 23 18.56 5.91 -10.32
N LEU A 24 18.45 7.06 -11.01
CA LEU A 24 18.86 8.35 -10.47
C LEU A 24 18.05 8.74 -9.24
N LEU A 25 16.73 8.52 -9.26
CA LEU A 25 15.86 8.78 -8.12
C LEU A 25 16.25 7.92 -6.91
N ARG A 26 16.60 6.65 -7.13
CA ARG A 26 17.03 5.72 -6.07
C ARG A 26 18.39 6.08 -5.48
N LEU A 27 19.34 6.55 -6.31
CA LEU A 27 20.68 6.93 -5.87
C LEU A 27 20.76 8.36 -5.31
N GLU A 28 19.65 9.11 -5.27
CA GLU A 28 19.67 10.47 -4.75
C GLU A 28 20.12 10.47 -3.28
N LYS A 29 21.19 11.20 -2.99
CA LYS A 29 21.72 11.32 -1.64
C LYS A 29 20.79 12.16 -0.78
N PRO A 30 20.46 11.72 0.45
CA PRO A 30 19.61 12.49 1.35
C PRO A 30 20.29 13.82 1.71
N LYS A 31 19.62 14.93 1.40
CA LYS A 31 20.12 16.30 1.66
C LYS A 31 20.03 16.72 3.14
N LYS A 32 19.25 15.97 3.93
CA LYS A 32 18.96 16.26 5.35
C LYS A 32 19.15 15.00 6.18
N LEU A 33 19.67 15.17 7.39
CA LEU A 33 19.89 14.07 8.34
C LEU A 33 18.58 13.32 8.67
N ALA A 34 17.47 14.04 8.85
CA ALA A 34 16.17 13.42 9.15
C ALA A 34 15.73 12.40 8.08
N VAL A 35 16.01 12.67 6.80
CA VAL A 35 15.68 11.75 5.69
C VAL A 35 16.54 10.49 5.77
N GLN A 36 17.83 10.64 6.07
CA GLN A 36 18.72 9.50 6.24
C GLN A 36 18.34 8.65 7.47
N CYS A 37 18.00 9.29 8.59
CA CYS A 37 17.51 8.59 9.78
C CYS A 37 16.22 7.81 9.50
N ALA A 38 15.25 8.43 8.81
CA ALA A 38 13.99 7.75 8.45
C ALA A 38 14.23 6.52 7.58
N LYS A 39 15.18 6.60 6.63
CA LYS A 39 15.56 5.47 5.78
C LYS A 39 16.14 4.31 6.58
N TYR A 40 17.10 4.56 7.48
CA TYR A 40 17.65 3.49 8.33
C TYR A 40 16.63 2.95 9.31
N TRP A 41 15.76 3.81 9.84
CA TRP A 41 14.70 3.38 10.74
C TRP A 41 13.70 2.45 10.06
N LEU A 42 13.39 2.68 8.78
CA LEU A 42 12.53 1.78 8.00
C LEU A 42 13.15 0.38 7.87
N GLU A 43 14.46 0.30 7.62
CA GLU A 43 15.18 -0.98 7.54
C GLU A 43 15.23 -1.73 8.89
N ILE A 44 15.38 -1.00 10.00
CA ILE A 44 15.37 -1.56 11.35
C ILE A 44 13.97 -2.05 11.73
N SER A 45 12.94 -1.21 11.56
CA SER A 45 11.56 -1.52 11.95
C SER A 45 10.93 -2.63 11.10
N SER A 46 11.29 -2.71 9.82
CA SER A 46 10.91 -3.82 8.92
C SER A 46 11.74 -5.09 9.13
N ARG A 47 12.80 -5.03 9.95
CA ARG A 47 13.77 -6.12 10.22
C ARG A 47 14.48 -6.63 8.97
N GLN A 48 14.59 -5.81 7.92
CA GLN A 48 15.29 -6.16 6.69
C GLN A 48 16.79 -5.87 6.79
N TYR A 49 17.18 -4.85 7.57
CA TYR A 49 18.57 -4.44 7.81
C TYR A 49 19.41 -4.25 6.53
N ASN A 50 18.79 -3.92 5.41
CA ASN A 50 19.49 -3.72 4.15
C ASN A 50 19.87 -2.25 3.98
N PHE A 51 20.96 -1.84 4.63
CA PHE A 51 21.40 -0.45 4.58
C PHE A 51 22.03 -0.03 3.24
N ASN A 52 22.39 -1.00 2.38
CA ASN A 52 22.92 -0.80 1.03
C ASN A 52 21.88 -1.05 -0.07
N ARG A 53 20.59 -0.98 0.29
CA ARG A 53 19.47 -1.33 -0.57
C ARG A 53 19.48 -0.62 -1.92
N GLU A 54 19.81 0.66 -1.97
CA GLU A 54 19.78 1.45 -3.21
C GLU A 54 20.79 0.93 -4.23
N SER A 55 22.00 0.60 -3.79
CA SER A 55 23.02 0.06 -4.69
C SER A 55 22.62 -1.31 -5.25
N ILE A 56 22.01 -2.15 -4.41
CA ILE A 56 21.53 -3.48 -4.80
C ILE A 56 20.33 -3.38 -5.74
N GLU A 57 19.35 -2.54 -5.42
CA GLU A 57 18.15 -2.34 -6.25
C GLU A 57 18.52 -1.77 -7.62
N VAL A 58 19.44 -0.80 -7.69
CA VAL A 58 19.87 -0.20 -8.96
C VAL A 58 20.63 -1.21 -9.82
N ALA A 59 21.49 -2.03 -9.21
CA ALA A 59 22.17 -3.11 -9.92
C ALA A 59 21.16 -4.12 -10.50
N CYS A 60 20.11 -4.44 -9.74
CA CYS A 60 19.04 -5.31 -10.19
C CYS A 60 18.21 -4.66 -11.31
N LEU A 61 17.85 -3.38 -11.19
CA LEU A 61 17.10 -2.64 -12.21
C LEU A 61 17.79 -2.65 -13.58
N ALA A 62 19.13 -2.59 -13.61
CA ALA A 62 19.90 -2.65 -14.85
C ALA A 62 19.82 -4.01 -15.58
N THR A 63 19.41 -5.08 -14.88
CA THR A 63 19.28 -6.42 -15.46
C THR A 63 17.88 -6.71 -16.01
N ILE A 64 16.89 -5.88 -15.68
CA ILE A 64 15.49 -6.13 -16.05
C ILE A 64 15.26 -5.79 -17.53
N SER A 65 14.62 -6.72 -18.24
CA SER A 65 14.20 -6.53 -19.63
C SER A 65 12.75 -6.04 -19.76
N LYS A 66 12.43 -5.47 -20.93
CA LYS A 66 11.05 -5.05 -21.27
C LYS A 66 10.06 -6.22 -21.24
N ASP A 67 10.48 -7.40 -21.70
CA ASP A 67 9.65 -8.59 -21.75
C ASP A 67 9.34 -9.14 -20.35
N GLU A 68 10.29 -9.07 -19.43
CA GLU A 68 10.07 -9.41 -18.02
C GLU A 68 9.09 -8.45 -17.35
N LEU A 69 9.22 -7.14 -17.63
CA LEU A 69 8.27 -6.13 -17.14
C LEU A 69 6.85 -6.42 -17.65
N TYR A 70 6.72 -6.74 -18.94
CA TYR A 70 5.43 -7.08 -19.54
C TYR A 70 4.83 -8.36 -18.93
N SER A 71 5.67 -9.37 -18.71
CA SER A 71 5.27 -10.64 -18.07
C SER A 71 4.80 -10.42 -16.63
N PHE A 72 5.54 -9.62 -15.85
CA PHE A 72 5.15 -9.21 -14.50
C PHE A 72 3.78 -8.52 -14.48
N PHE A 73 3.54 -7.59 -15.41
CA PHE A 73 2.27 -6.90 -15.53
C PHE A 73 1.11 -7.88 -15.82
N LYS A 74 1.31 -8.81 -16.76
CA LYS A 74 0.31 -9.83 -17.11
C LYS A 74 0.02 -10.81 -15.98
N GLU A 75 1.02 -11.17 -15.20
CA GLU A 75 0.87 -12.19 -14.16
C GLU A 75 0.20 -11.65 -12.89
N LEU A 76 0.48 -10.39 -12.52
CA LEU A 76 0.11 -9.85 -11.21
C LEU A 76 -0.89 -8.69 -11.26
N ILE A 77 -0.92 -7.90 -12.34
CA ILE A 77 -1.64 -6.61 -12.36
C ILE A 77 -2.85 -6.62 -13.31
N SER A 78 -2.72 -7.29 -14.46
CA SER A 78 -3.76 -7.32 -15.49
C SER A 78 -5.13 -7.73 -14.95
N TYR A 79 -6.21 -7.37 -15.66
CA TYR A 79 -7.57 -7.70 -15.22
C TYR A 79 -7.77 -9.21 -15.07
N ASP A 80 -7.25 -9.96 -16.04
CA ASP A 80 -7.23 -11.40 -16.22
C ASP A 80 -5.99 -12.08 -15.59
N ALA A 81 -5.22 -11.36 -14.77
CA ALA A 81 -3.99 -11.88 -14.18
C ALA A 81 -4.26 -13.05 -13.22
N PRO A 82 -3.55 -14.19 -13.35
CA PRO A 82 -3.81 -15.40 -12.56
C PRO A 82 -3.48 -15.22 -11.07
N LYS A 83 -2.51 -14.37 -10.73
CA LYS A 83 -2.06 -14.12 -9.35
C LYS A 83 -2.47 -12.74 -8.83
N ARG A 84 -3.50 -12.14 -9.42
CA ARG A 84 -3.95 -10.79 -9.09
C ARG A 84 -4.45 -10.70 -7.64
N LYS A 85 -3.97 -9.70 -6.92
CA LYS A 85 -4.44 -9.35 -5.57
C LYS A 85 -4.90 -7.89 -5.56
N LYS A 86 -6.22 -7.66 -5.54
CA LYS A 86 -6.83 -6.31 -5.54
C LYS A 86 -7.61 -6.08 -4.26
N LEU A 87 -7.28 -4.98 -3.57
CA LEU A 87 -8.07 -4.43 -2.46
C LEU A 87 -8.57 -3.04 -2.87
N SER A 88 -9.86 -2.76 -2.68
CA SER A 88 -10.46 -1.45 -2.93
C SER A 88 -11.16 -0.96 -1.68
N VAL A 89 -10.91 0.29 -1.29
CA VAL A 89 -11.55 0.94 -0.14
C VAL A 89 -12.41 2.07 -0.67
N HIS A 90 -13.72 1.99 -0.41
CA HIS A 90 -14.70 2.97 -0.88
C HIS A 90 -15.16 3.78 0.33
N VAL A 91 -14.81 5.07 0.35
CA VAL A 91 -15.25 6.00 1.40
C VAL A 91 -16.41 6.81 0.84
N LEU A 92 -17.59 6.63 1.44
CA LEU A 92 -18.80 7.34 1.03
C LEU A 92 -18.99 8.58 1.90
N SER A 93 -19.46 9.67 1.28
CA SER A 93 -19.88 10.86 2.02
C SER A 93 -21.17 10.56 2.81
N SER A 94 -21.35 11.21 3.97
CA SER A 94 -22.58 11.12 4.76
C SER A 94 -23.84 11.56 3.98
N SER A 95 -23.68 12.30 2.89
CA SER A 95 -24.75 12.75 2.00
C SER A 95 -25.02 11.81 0.80
N CYS A 96 -24.22 10.75 0.61
CA CYS A 96 -24.46 9.78 -0.45
C CYS A 96 -25.67 8.91 -0.11
N LYS A 97 -26.80 9.20 -0.76
CA LYS A 97 -27.94 8.27 -0.79
C LYS A 97 -27.53 7.08 -1.66
N VAL A 98 -27.31 5.92 -1.03
CA VAL A 98 -27.15 4.66 -1.77
C VAL A 98 -28.47 4.40 -2.51
N PRO A 99 -28.49 4.19 -3.83
CA PRO A 99 -29.72 3.82 -4.54
C PRO A 99 -30.18 2.46 -4.02
N THR A 100 -31.35 2.42 -3.38
CA THR A 100 -32.00 1.20 -2.88
C THR A 100 -32.73 0.45 -4.00
N ASP A 101 -32.20 0.46 -5.22
CA ASP A 101 -32.78 -0.28 -6.34
C ASP A 101 -31.81 -1.38 -6.75
N ASN A 102 -32.18 -2.59 -6.32
CA ASN A 102 -31.57 -3.85 -6.66
C ASN A 102 -31.45 -4.00 -8.19
N SER A 103 -30.24 -3.94 -8.73
CA SER A 103 -29.87 -4.77 -9.88
C SER A 103 -28.37 -4.88 -10.19
N ASP A 104 -27.48 -4.00 -9.69
CA ASP A 104 -26.02 -4.13 -9.99
C ASP A 104 -25.07 -3.72 -8.85
N ALA A 105 -25.52 -3.79 -7.59
CA ALA A 105 -24.67 -3.52 -6.43
C ALA A 105 -23.83 -4.76 -6.07
N GLN A 106 -22.70 -4.96 -6.76
CA GLN A 106 -21.76 -6.08 -6.53
C GLN A 106 -21.11 -6.07 -5.12
N TYR A 107 -21.29 -5.03 -4.31
CA TYR A 107 -20.70 -4.94 -2.97
C TYR A 107 -21.71 -4.37 -1.97
N PRO A 108 -22.42 -5.20 -1.19
CA PRO A 108 -23.31 -4.71 -0.14
C PRO A 108 -22.46 -4.08 0.98
N CYS A 109 -22.68 -2.79 1.26
CA CYS A 109 -22.12 -2.17 2.45
C CYS A 109 -22.85 -2.72 3.68
N ILE A 110 -22.13 -3.36 4.60
CA ILE A 110 -22.67 -3.70 5.92
C ILE A 110 -22.86 -2.37 6.65
N GLN A 111 -24.11 -2.04 7.01
CA GLN A 111 -24.41 -0.86 7.79
C GLN A 111 -23.76 -0.99 9.17
N GLU A 112 -23.01 0.05 9.60
CA GLU A 112 -22.50 0.14 10.96
C GLU A 112 -23.68 0.16 11.92
N GLN A 113 -23.78 -0.92 12.68
CA GLN A 113 -24.75 -1.07 13.73
C GLN A 113 -24.27 -0.33 14.98
N SER A 114 -25.10 0.59 15.43
CA SER A 114 -24.85 1.42 16.59
C SER A 114 -24.59 0.55 17.81
N ALA A 115 -23.63 0.98 18.64
CA ALA A 115 -23.20 0.28 19.84
C ALA A 115 -24.24 0.34 20.98
N ALA A 116 -25.52 0.12 20.66
CA ALA A 116 -26.62 -0.10 21.59
C ALA A 116 -27.80 -0.75 20.83
N ASN A 117 -27.95 -2.07 20.93
CA ASN A 117 -29.07 -2.88 20.43
C ASN A 117 -29.17 -3.22 18.92
N ASP A 118 -28.09 -3.21 18.13
CA ASP A 118 -28.27 -3.32 16.68
C ASP A 118 -28.00 -4.69 16.01
N GLY A 119 -27.47 -5.73 16.67
CA GLY A 119 -27.48 -7.10 16.12
C GLY A 119 -26.26 -7.55 15.29
N LEU A 120 -25.06 -7.03 15.55
CA LEU A 120 -23.80 -7.45 14.91
C LEU A 120 -22.87 -7.98 15.99
N ILE A 121 -22.08 -8.97 15.57
CA ILE A 121 -21.26 -9.78 16.46
C ILE A 121 -20.11 -8.92 17.00
N PRO A 122 -19.90 -8.90 18.33
CA PRO A 122 -18.88 -8.05 18.94
C PRO A 122 -17.46 -8.49 18.56
N PRO A 123 -16.49 -7.56 18.57
CA PRO A 123 -15.13 -7.84 18.15
C PRO A 123 -14.47 -8.94 19.01
N PRO A 124 -13.53 -9.70 18.41
CA PRO A 124 -12.81 -10.77 19.10
C PRO A 124 -12.15 -10.27 20.40
N PRO A 125 -12.03 -11.12 21.44
CA PRO A 125 -11.62 -10.72 22.79
C PRO A 125 -10.28 -9.96 22.83
N ALA A 126 -9.35 -10.27 21.92
CA ALA A 126 -8.03 -9.66 21.83
C ALA A 126 -8.04 -8.15 21.50
N PHE A 127 -9.16 -7.63 20.97
CA PHE A 127 -9.30 -6.23 20.56
C PHE A 127 -10.18 -5.42 21.51
N ARG A 128 -10.68 -6.03 22.60
CA ARG A 128 -11.44 -5.29 23.61
C ARG A 128 -10.45 -4.53 24.49
N VAL A 129 -10.34 -3.22 24.26
CA VAL A 129 -9.53 -2.32 25.09
C VAL A 129 -10.09 -2.36 26.51
N SER A 130 -9.33 -2.91 27.45
CA SER A 130 -9.67 -2.87 28.87
C SER A 130 -9.57 -1.43 29.36
N ASN A 131 -10.68 -0.90 29.89
CA ASN A 131 -10.78 0.43 30.50
C ASN A 131 -9.82 0.66 31.70
N SER A 132 -9.05 -0.35 32.12
CA SER A 132 -7.99 -0.17 33.12
C SER A 132 -6.71 0.45 32.54
N ILE A 133 -6.40 0.26 31.25
CA ILE A 133 -5.13 0.71 30.66
C ILE A 133 -5.11 2.24 30.43
N MET A 134 -6.25 2.83 30.05
CA MET A 134 -6.34 4.29 29.88
C MET A 134 -6.20 5.07 31.19
N LYS A 135 -6.54 4.48 32.35
CA LYS A 135 -6.30 5.12 33.65
C LYS A 135 -4.81 5.16 34.01
N TYR A 136 -4.05 4.12 33.65
CA TYR A 136 -2.62 4.02 33.95
C TYR A 136 -1.77 5.00 33.11
N ILE A 137 -2.12 5.19 31.84
CA ILE A 137 -1.40 6.09 30.94
C ILE A 137 -1.70 7.56 31.28
N SER A 138 -2.93 7.88 31.67
CA SER A 138 -3.26 9.24 32.10
C SER A 138 -2.64 9.61 33.45
N PHE A 139 -2.36 8.65 34.34
CA PHE A 139 -1.70 8.90 35.62
C PHE A 139 -0.19 9.17 35.44
N LEU A 140 0.48 8.50 34.50
CA LEU A 140 1.91 8.69 34.25
C LEU A 140 2.26 10.03 33.55
N LEU A 141 1.32 10.61 32.79
CA LEU A 141 1.52 11.89 32.08
C LEU A 141 1.29 13.14 32.95
N VAL A 142 0.78 12.98 34.18
CA VAL A 142 0.55 14.09 35.13
C VAL A 142 1.68 14.20 36.18
N GLN A 143 2.64 13.26 36.19
CA GLN A 143 3.76 13.22 37.13
C GLN A 143 5.16 13.37 36.49
N LEU A 144 5.22 13.90 35.26
CA LEU A 144 6.42 14.46 34.63
C LEU A 144 6.17 15.94 34.35
#